data_AF-A0A942J664-F1
#
_entry.id   AF-A0A942J664-F1
#
_cell.length_a   1.000
_cell.length_b   1.000
_cell.length_c   1.000
_cell.angle_alpha   90.00
_cell.angle_beta   90.00
_cell.angle_gamma   90.00
#
_symmetry.space_group_name_H-M   'P 1'
#
loop_
_entity.id
_entity.type
_entity.pdbx_description
1 polymer ?
#
loop_
_entity_poly.entity_id
_entity_poly.type
_entity_poly.pdbx_seq_one_letter_code
_entity_poly.pdbx_strand_id
1 'polypeptide(L)'
;MSLSALALLAFLPILLTIVLMGGFLWPAKKSMPVAWLLTATMALAVWQVEPVRVLASAMQGVLLSLDILIILFGALLVLNIMQSSGAMSVINQSLRKVTADRR
;
A
#
# COMPACT_ATOMS: atom_id res chain seq x y z
N MET A 1 2.34 -13.14 28.49
CA MET A 1 2.14 -14.01 27.29
C MET A 1 3.50 -14.50 26.82
N SER A 2 3.61 -15.70 26.24
CA SER A 2 4.86 -16.13 25.60
C SER A 2 5.18 -15.24 24.40
N LEU A 3 6.46 -15.06 24.10
CA LEU A 3 6.92 -14.26 22.95
C LEU A 3 6.29 -14.75 21.63
N SER A 4 6.11 -16.07 21.50
CA SER A 4 5.45 -16.70 20.36
C SER A 4 3.98 -16.28 20.20
N ALA A 5 3.24 -16.18 21.30
CA ALA A 5 1.84 -15.75 21.25
C ALA A 5 1.70 -14.27 20.83
N LEU A 6 2.61 -13.40 21.30
CA LEU A 6 2.64 -11.99 20.91
C LEU A 6 3.00 -11.81 19.43
N ALA A 7 3.93 -12.62 18.91
CA ALA A 7 4.30 -12.60 17.50
C ALA A 7 3.14 -13.02 16.58
N LEU A 8 2.39 -14.06 16.97
CA LEU A 8 1.20 -14.49 16.22
C LEU A 8 0.11 -13.41 16.23
N LEU A 9 -0.10 -12.74 17.38
CA LEU A 9 -1.02 -11.62 17.48
C LEU A 9 -0.60 -10.43 16.60
N ALA A 10 0.69 -10.10 16.55
CA ALA A 10 1.18 -9.01 15.68
C ALA A 10 1.02 -9.33 14.18
N PHE A 11 0.97 -10.60 13.80
CA PHE A 11 0.81 -11.04 12.41
C PHE A 11 -0.64 -11.00 11.91
N LEU A 12 -1.63 -11.05 12.81
CA LEU A 12 -3.06 -11.09 12.47
C LEU A 12 -3.53 -9.98 11.51
N PRO A 13 -3.17 -8.70 11.70
CA PRO A 13 -3.59 -7.63 10.78
C PRO A 13 -3.06 -7.80 9.37
N ILE A 14 -1.84 -8.34 9.24
CA ILE A 14 -1.21 -8.62 7.94
C ILE A 14 -1.91 -9.81 7.27
N LEU A 15 -2.18 -10.87 8.02
CA LEU A 15 -2.92 -12.01 7.49
C LEU A 15 -4.31 -11.59 7.04
N LEU A 16 -4.98 -10.72 7.79
CA LEU A 16 -6.31 -10.20 7.45
C LEU A 16 -6.30 -9.40 6.14
N THR A 17 -5.32 -8.53 5.89
CA THR A 17 -5.23 -7.81 4.61
C THR A 17 -4.99 -8.76 3.43
N ILE A 18 -4.11 -9.76 3.59
CA ILE A 18 -3.83 -10.76 2.56
C ILE A 18 -5.09 -11.56 2.22
N VAL A 19 -5.84 -12.00 3.24
CA VAL A 19 -7.06 -12.79 3.03
C VAL A 19 -8.17 -11.95 2.40
N LEU A 20 -8.36 -10.70 2.84
CA LEU A 20 -9.39 -9.82 2.29
C LEU A 20 -9.09 -9.42 0.84
N MET A 21 -7.85 -9.05 0.53
CA MET A 21 -7.48 -8.60 -0.82
C MET A 21 -7.22 -9.76 -1.77
N GLY A 22 -6.47 -10.77 -1.34
CA GLY A 22 -6.11 -11.92 -2.18
C GLY A 22 -7.20 -12.97 -2.27
N GLY A 23 -7.87 -13.28 -1.15
CA GLY A 23 -8.92 -14.31 -1.10
C GLY A 23 -10.28 -13.79 -1.52
N PHE A 24 -10.75 -12.73 -0.87
CA PHE A 24 -12.09 -12.16 -1.12
C PHE A 24 -12.12 -11.10 -2.23
N LEU A 25 -10.97 -10.75 -2.81
CA LEU A 25 -10.84 -9.70 -3.84
C LEU A 25 -11.45 -8.36 -3.41
N TRP A 26 -11.42 -8.06 -2.10
CA TRP A 26 -11.91 -6.78 -1.62
C TRP A 26 -10.99 -5.65 -2.07
N PRO A 27 -11.55 -4.52 -2.54
CA PRO A 27 -10.75 -3.38 -2.94
C PRO A 27 -9.92 -2.87 -1.75
N ALA A 28 -8.67 -2.49 -2.02
CA ALA A 28 -7.74 -1.97 -1.01
C ALA A 28 -8.35 -0.84 -0.16
N LYS A 29 -9.20 -0.01 -0.78
CA LYS A 29 -9.96 1.07 -0.14
C LYS A 29 -10.82 0.60 1.04
N LYS A 30 -11.34 -0.63 1.00
CA LYS A 30 -12.14 -1.23 2.10
C LYS A 30 -11.28 -2.07 3.04
N SER A 31 -10.31 -2.81 2.52
CA SER A 31 -9.48 -3.69 3.34
C SER A 31 -8.55 -2.93 4.29
N MET A 32 -7.99 -1.80 3.85
CA MET A 32 -7.01 -1.04 4.65
C MET A 32 -7.61 -0.42 5.93
N PRO A 33 -8.79 0.24 5.89
CA PRO A 33 -9.44 0.74 7.11
C PRO A 33 -9.80 -0.38 8.11
N VAL A 34 -10.22 -1.54 7.63
CA VAL A 34 -10.55 -2.69 8.49
C VAL A 34 -9.31 -3.21 9.21
N ALA A 35 -8.19 -3.34 8.49
CA ALA A 35 -6.93 -3.74 9.08
C ALA A 35 -6.38 -2.71 10.08
N TRP A 36 -6.57 -1.42 9.81
CA TRP A 36 -6.23 -0.35 10.74
C TRP A 36 -7.06 -0.44 12.04
N LEU A 37 -8.38 -0.65 11.95
CA LEU A 37 -9.24 -0.84 13.12
C LEU A 37 -8.81 -2.05 13.96
N LEU A 38 -8.51 -3.17 13.29
CA LEU A 38 -7.98 -4.34 13.99
C LEU A 38 -6.65 -4.03 14.70
N THR A 39 -5.73 -3.35 14.01
CA THR A 39 -4.42 -3.00 14.59
C THR A 39 -4.57 -2.05 15.78
N ALA A 40 -5.44 -1.05 15.68
CA ALA A 40 -5.71 -0.09 16.74
C ALA A 40 -6.32 -0.78 17.98
N THR A 41 -7.31 -1.67 17.78
CA THR A 41 -7.90 -2.44 18.88
C THR A 41 -6.89 -3.36 19.55
N MET A 42 -6.01 -4.02 18.79
CA MET A 42 -4.94 -4.85 19.32
C MET A 42 -3.89 -4.04 20.09
N ALA A 43 -3.49 -2.87 19.57
CA ALA A 43 -2.53 -1.99 20.23
C ALA A 43 -3.02 -1.51 21.61
N LEU A 44 -4.31 -1.20 21.73
CA LEU A 44 -4.92 -0.78 22.99
C LEU A 44 -5.14 -1.97 23.96
N ALA A 45 -5.66 -3.09 23.46
CA ALA A 45 -6.06 -4.21 24.31
C ALA A 45 -4.88 -5.08 24.77
N VAL A 46 -3.91 -5.37 23.88
CA VAL A 46 -2.81 -6.31 24.14
C VAL A 46 -1.56 -5.59 24.64
N TRP A 47 -1.20 -4.47 24.00
CA TRP A 47 0.02 -3.73 24.31
C TRP A 47 -0.20 -2.50 25.18
N GLN A 48 -1.45 -2.19 25.55
CA GLN A 48 -1.83 -1.03 26.39
C GLN A 48 -1.15 0.27 25.97
N VAL A 49 -1.04 0.47 24.66
CA VAL A 49 -0.45 1.69 24.11
C VAL A 49 -1.35 2.87 24.46
N GLU A 50 -0.74 4.00 24.84
CA GLU A 50 -1.50 5.20 25.15
C GLU A 50 -2.38 5.63 23.95
N PRO A 51 -3.68 5.94 24.14
CA PRO A 51 -4.58 6.28 23.04
C PRO A 51 -4.10 7.46 22.19
N VAL A 52 -3.43 8.42 22.82
CA VAL A 52 -2.81 9.57 22.15
C VAL A 52 -1.75 9.12 21.14
N ARG A 53 -0.97 8.08 21.46
CA ARG A 53 0.07 7.54 20.58
C ARG A 53 -0.53 6.82 19.38
N VAL A 54 -1.65 6.10 19.57
CA VAL A 54 -2.37 5.47 18.46
C VAL A 54 -2.91 6.53 17.50
N LEU A 55 -3.54 7.59 18.01
CA LEU A 55 -4.02 8.70 17.19
C LEU A 55 -2.89 9.43 16.49
N ALA A 56 -1.78 9.72 17.18
CA ALA A 56 -0.60 10.33 16.59
C ALA A 56 -0.04 9.48 15.45
N SER A 57 0.03 8.15 15.61
CA SER A 57 0.48 7.24 14.55
C SER A 57 -0.47 7.21 13.34
N ALA A 58 -1.78 7.33 13.56
CA ALA A 58 -2.76 7.44 12.48
C ALA A 58 -2.61 8.76 11.72
N MET A 59 -2.43 9.88 12.42
CA MET A 59 -2.16 11.18 11.80
C MET A 59 -0.84 11.17 11.03
N GLN A 60 0.20 10.55 11.58
CA GLN A 60 1.47 10.36 10.88
C GLN A 60 1.26 9.57 9.58
N GLY A 61 0.44 8.51 9.60
CA GLY A 61 0.07 7.77 8.40
C GLY A 61 -0.59 8.65 7.32
N VAL A 62 -1.45 9.59 7.73
CA VAL A 62 -2.05 10.56 6.80
C VAL A 62 -0.99 11.50 6.21
N LEU A 63 -0.06 12.00 7.02
CA LEU A 63 1.03 12.85 6.53
C LEU A 63 1.93 12.09 5.54
N LEU A 64 2.30 10.84 5.85
CA LEU A 64 3.06 9.98 4.94
C LEU A 64 2.33 9.72 3.62
N SER A 65 1.00 9.69 3.64
CA SER A 65 0.22 9.54 2.41
C SER A 65 0.35 10.75 1.47
N LEU A 66 0.60 11.95 1.99
CA LEU A 66 0.85 13.14 1.16
C LEU A 66 2.15 13.00 0.37
N ASP A 67 3.21 12.48 0.99
CA ASP A 67 4.48 12.23 0.30
C ASP A 67 4.29 11.27 -0.89
N ILE A 68 3.53 10.19 -0.66
CA ILE A 68 3.18 9.23 -1.71
C ILE A 68 2.35 9.91 -2.81
N LEU A 69 1.36 10.74 -2.45
CA LEU A 69 0.54 11.46 -3.42
C LEU A 69 1.37 12.42 -4.28
N ILE A 70 2.33 13.14 -3.70
CA ILE A 70 3.23 14.03 -4.44
C ILE A 70 4.07 13.23 -5.44
N ILE A 71 4.65 12.10 -5.02
CA ILE A 71 5.44 11.21 -5.88
C ILE A 71 4.57 10.65 -7.02
N LEU A 72 3.37 10.16 -6.70
CA LEU A 72 2.42 9.64 -7.68
C LEU A 72 1.98 10.72 -8.66
N PHE A 73 1.72 11.94 -8.19
CA PHE A 73 1.34 13.05 -9.05
C PHE A 73 2.46 13.40 -10.05
N GLY A 74 3.70 13.49 -9.57
CA GLY A 74 4.86 13.71 -10.44
C GLY A 74 5.01 12.60 -11.48
N ALA A 75 4.92 11.34 -11.06
CA ALA A 75 5.02 10.19 -11.96
C ALA A 75 3.88 10.15 -12.99
N LEU A 76 2.63 10.40 -12.56
CA LEU A 76 1.46 10.44 -13.45
C LEU A 76 1.51 11.63 -14.41
N LEU A 77 2.04 12.78 -14.00
CA LEU A 77 2.26 13.93 -14.87
C LEU A 77 3.26 13.58 -15.98
N VAL A 78 4.41 13.03 -15.61
CA VAL A 78 5.42 12.56 -16.58
C VAL A 78 4.83 11.52 -17.52
N LEU A 79 4.09 10.54 -16.99
CA LEU A 79 3.42 9.53 -17.78
C LEU A 79 2.44 10.14 -18.79
N ASN A 80 1.61 11.09 -18.36
CA ASN A 80 0.65 11.77 -19.24
C ASN A 80 1.36 12.59 -20.32
N ILE A 81 2.45 13.30 -19.99
CA ILE A 81 3.26 14.05 -20.96
C ILE A 81 3.88 13.09 -21.99
N MET A 82 4.40 11.94 -21.54
CA MET A 82 4.98 10.94 -22.43
C MET A 82 3.95 10.26 -23.34
N GLN A 83 2.71 10.11 -22.86
CA GLN A 83 1.61 9.59 -23.65
C GLN A 83 1.11 10.60 -24.68
N SER A 84 0.94 11.87 -24.30
CA SER A 84 0.45 12.93 -25.20
C SER A 84 1.46 13.34 -26.27
N SER A 85 2.76 13.34 -25.95
CA SER A 85 3.85 13.60 -26.91
C SER A 85 4.16 12.42 -27.84
N GLY A 86 3.57 11.25 -27.60
CA GLY A 86 3.90 10.03 -28.32
C GLY A 86 5.27 9.43 -27.97
N ALA A 87 5.99 9.96 -26.98
CA ALA A 87 7.29 9.41 -26.55
C ALA A 87 7.18 7.92 -26.16
N MET A 88 6.06 7.51 -25.55
CA MET A 88 5.80 6.09 -25.25
C MET A 88 5.75 5.20 -26.48
N SER A 89 5.24 5.70 -27.62
CA SER A 89 5.18 4.90 -28.85
C SER A 89 6.56 4.71 -29.46
N VAL A 90 7.42 5.73 -29.39
CA VAL A 90 8.82 5.68 -29.83
C VAL A 90 9.62 4.69 -28.99
N ILE A 91 9.45 4.71 -27.65
CA ILE A 91 10.09 3.74 -26.74
C ILE A 91 9.64 2.32 -27.09
N ASN A 92 8.34 2.09 -27.24
CA ASN A 92 7.80 0.77 -27.62
C ASN A 92 8.34 0.29 -28.97
N GLN A 93 8.47 1.19 -29.95
CA GLN A 93 9.01 0.84 -31.28
C GLN A 93 10.50 0.53 -31.22
N SER A 94 11.28 1.27 -30.43
CA SER A 94 12.69 0.99 -30.17
C SER A 94 12.90 -0.38 -29.52
N LEU A 95 12.14 -0.69 -28.46
CA LEU A 95 12.22 -1.98 -27.79
C LEU A 95 11.83 -3.13 -28.72
N ARG A 96 10.78 -2.96 -29.54
CA ARG A 96 10.39 -3.95 -30.56
C ARG A 96 11.46 -4.19 -31.63
N LYS A 97 12.33 -3.21 -31.92
CA LYS A 97 13.44 -3.38 -32.86
C LYS A 97 14.61 -4.17 -32.25
N VAL A 98 14.78 -4.13 -30.93
CA VAL A 98 15.82 -4.90 -30.21
C VAL A 98 15.39 -6.36 -30.03
N THR A 99 14.09 -6.63 -29.93
CA THR A 99 13.57 -8.00 -29.89
C THR A 99 13.75 -8.68 -31.26
N ALA A 100 14.50 -9.78 -31.30
CA ALA A 100 14.79 -10.55 -32.51
C ALA A 100 13.64 -11.46 -32.98
N ASP A 101 12.59 -11.63 -32.16
CA ASP A 101 11.42 -12.43 -32.49
C ASP A 101 10.19 -11.53 -32.73
N ARG A 102 9.49 -11.79 -33.85
CA ARG A 102 8.33 -11.02 -34.32
C ARG A 102 6.99 -11.65 -33.93
N ARG A 103 7.01 -12.72 -33.15
CA ARG A 103 5.81 -13.44 -32.69
C ARG A 103 5.30 -12.92 -31.35
#